data_AF-A0A8C8YNC8-F1
#
_entry.id   AF-A0A8C8YNC8-F1
#
_cell.length_a   1.000
_cell.length_b   1.000
_cell.length_c   1.000
_cell.angle_alpha   90.00
_cell.angle_beta   90.00
_cell.angle_gamma   90.00
#
_symmetry.space_group_name_H-M   'P 1'
#
loop_
_entity.id
_entity.type
_entity.pdbx_description
1 polymer ?
#
loop_
_entity_poly.entity_id
_entity_poly.type
_entity_poly.pdbx_seq_one_letter_code
_entity_poly.pdbx_strand_id
1 'polypeptide(L)'
;LGAKARASHGGRLLRLGATEPAWSLLDLRIPDDNFSIPEGEEDLAKAIQMAQEQVTDTQILEQKTVFPSKHIVPEVIEDFLCNFLIKMGMTRTLDCFQSEWYELIQKGVNELRAVGNVPDVYTQIMLLENENKNLKKDLKHYKQAADKAREDLLKTQKERDFHRMHHKRIDQEKNKLINDLKGLKLHYASYEPTIRVLHEKHHTLLKEKMLTSLERDRAIGKINELQATFKNVAIGHNYHVPKIKGINMCTR
;
A
#
# COMPACT_ATOMS: atom_id res chain seq x y z
N LEU A 1 -34.88 42.06 57.81
CA LEU A 1 -36.09 41.84 56.99
C LEU A 1 -35.72 40.82 55.93
N GLY A 2 -35.94 39.51 56.01
CA GLY A 2 -37.01 38.75 56.67
C GLY A 2 -38.05 38.29 55.64
N ALA A 3 -37.76 37.26 54.83
CA ALA A 3 -38.75 36.41 54.14
C ALA A 3 -38.00 35.24 53.44
N LYS A 4 -37.96 34.01 53.97
CA LYS A 4 -38.99 32.95 54.12
C LYS A 4 -39.03 32.00 52.92
N ALA A 5 -38.54 30.79 53.18
CA ALA A 5 -38.59 29.61 52.33
C ALA A 5 -40.02 29.12 52.04
N ARG A 6 -40.21 28.42 50.92
CA ARG A 6 -41.17 27.32 50.78
C ARG A 6 -40.68 26.30 49.75
N ALA A 7 -40.47 25.08 50.25
CA ALA A 7 -40.38 23.87 49.45
C ALA A 7 -41.77 23.48 48.91
N SER A 8 -41.82 22.87 47.73
CA SER A 8 -42.94 22.04 47.32
C SER A 8 -42.41 20.80 46.59
N HIS A 9 -42.65 19.65 47.22
CA HIS A 9 -42.49 18.33 46.65
C HIS A 9 -43.61 18.07 45.62
N GLY A 10 -43.25 17.52 44.48
CA GLY A 10 -44.18 16.97 43.50
C GLY A 10 -43.50 15.85 42.73
N GLY A 11 -43.54 14.65 43.30
CA GLY A 11 -43.01 13.45 42.65
C GLY A 11 -43.76 13.14 41.36
N ARG A 12 -43.01 12.80 40.31
CA ARG A 12 -43.57 12.12 39.14
C ARG A 12 -42.74 10.85 38.90
N LEU A 13 -43.41 9.75 39.19
CA LEU A 13 -43.02 8.37 38.97
C LEU A 13 -42.73 8.14 37.47
N LEU A 14 -41.46 8.00 37.09
CA LEU A 14 -41.10 7.47 35.77
C LEU A 14 -40.89 5.97 35.90
N ARG A 15 -41.83 5.21 35.34
CA ARG A 15 -41.66 3.79 34.99
C ARG A 15 -40.41 3.68 34.10
N LEU A 16 -39.35 3.07 34.60
CA LEU A 16 -38.31 2.52 33.74
C LEU A 16 -38.67 1.07 33.47
N GLY A 17 -39.46 0.90 32.41
CA GLY A 17 -39.61 -0.38 31.73
C GLY A 17 -38.27 -0.78 31.11
N ALA A 18 -38.01 -2.08 31.13
CA ALA A 18 -36.84 -2.70 30.53
C ALA A 18 -36.62 -2.22 29.09
N THR A 19 -35.39 -1.86 28.76
CA THR A 19 -34.89 -1.97 27.40
C THR A 19 -33.42 -2.31 27.53
N GLU A 20 -33.11 -3.60 27.37
CA GLU A 20 -31.74 -4.05 27.18
C GLU A 20 -31.15 -3.29 25.99
N PRO A 21 -29.97 -2.66 26.11
CA PRO A 21 -29.25 -2.27 24.93
C PRO A 21 -28.67 -3.57 24.35
N ALA A 22 -29.36 -4.10 23.33
CA ALA A 22 -28.72 -4.99 22.38
C ALA A 22 -27.49 -4.26 21.88
N TRP A 23 -26.31 -4.65 22.37
CA TRP A 23 -25.04 -4.28 21.76
C TRP A 23 -25.02 -4.98 20.40
N SER A 24 -25.66 -4.35 19.42
CA SER A 24 -25.50 -4.65 18.01
C SER A 24 -24.01 -4.61 17.74
N LEU A 25 -23.44 -5.81 17.70
CA LEU A 25 -22.08 -6.11 17.30
C LEU A 25 -21.83 -5.33 16.02
N LEU A 26 -21.09 -4.23 16.14
CA LEU A 26 -20.71 -3.37 15.03
C LEU A 26 -20.10 -4.26 13.96
N ASP A 27 -20.83 -4.42 12.86
CA ASP A 27 -20.38 -5.05 11.64
C ASP A 27 -19.35 -4.12 11.01
N LEU A 28 -18.12 -4.13 11.56
CA LEU A 28 -16.97 -3.47 10.95
C LEU A 28 -16.49 -4.35 9.80
N ARG A 29 -17.28 -4.37 8.73
CA ARG A 29 -16.86 -4.85 7.42
C ARG A 29 -15.81 -3.87 6.92
N ILE A 30 -14.53 -4.22 7.08
CA ILE A 30 -13.41 -3.47 6.51
C ILE A 30 -13.62 -3.45 4.99
N PRO A 31 -13.79 -2.28 4.35
CA PRO A 31 -13.82 -2.19 2.90
C PRO A 31 -12.49 -2.69 2.34
N ASP A 32 -12.56 -3.57 1.34
CA ASP A 32 -11.39 -3.99 0.56
C ASP A 32 -10.97 -2.81 -0.32
N ASP A 33 -10.11 -1.94 0.21
CA ASP A 33 -9.44 -0.87 -0.53
C ASP A 33 -8.40 -1.48 -1.47
N ASN A 34 -8.89 -2.22 -2.46
CA ASN A 34 -8.12 -2.68 -3.60
C ASN A 34 -8.11 -1.55 -4.67
N PHE A 35 -7.61 -0.37 -4.28
CA PHE A 35 -7.35 0.70 -5.22
C PHE A 35 -6.00 0.45 -5.87
N SER A 36 -6.02 -0.20 -7.04
CA SER A 36 -4.91 -0.07 -7.99
C SER A 36 -4.81 1.39 -8.39
N ILE A 37 -3.73 2.05 -7.99
CA ILE A 37 -3.39 3.40 -8.43
C ILE A 37 -3.16 3.32 -9.96
N PRO A 38 -3.87 4.10 -10.79
CA PRO A 38 -3.52 4.22 -12.19
C PRO A 38 -2.19 4.98 -12.25
N GLU A 39 -1.10 4.31 -12.63
CA GLU A 39 0.15 4.97 -12.96
C GLU A 39 -0.14 5.97 -14.08
N GLY A 40 -0.08 7.25 -13.72
CA GLY A 40 -0.46 8.37 -14.57
C GLY A 40 0.36 8.38 -15.85
N GLU A 41 -0.36 8.41 -16.96
CA GLU A 41 0.09 8.59 -18.34
C GLU A 41 0.75 9.96 -18.62
N GLU A 42 1.14 10.70 -17.57
CA GLU A 42 1.56 12.10 -17.64
C GLU A 42 3.02 12.31 -18.12
N ASP A 43 3.81 11.24 -18.26
CA ASP A 43 5.24 11.34 -18.59
C ASP A 43 5.59 10.88 -20.02
N LEU A 44 4.70 10.14 -20.70
CA LEU A 44 4.99 9.61 -22.05
C LEU A 44 4.87 10.69 -23.13
N ALA A 45 3.84 11.54 -23.07
CA ALA A 45 3.63 12.61 -24.04
C ALA A 45 4.77 13.65 -24.01
N LYS A 46 5.27 13.96 -22.80
CA LYS A 46 6.37 14.89 -22.59
C LYS A 46 7.71 14.32 -23.09
N ALA A 47 7.95 13.02 -22.89
CA ALA A 47 9.12 12.33 -23.43
C ALA A 47 9.13 12.30 -24.98
N ILE A 48 7.97 12.09 -25.61
CA ILE A 48 7.83 12.11 -27.08
C ILE A 48 8.13 13.51 -27.63
N GLN A 49 7.61 14.56 -26.99
CA GLN A 49 7.85 15.94 -27.41
C GLN A 49 9.34 16.31 -27.33
N MET A 50 10.01 15.95 -26.23
CA MET A 50 11.44 16.20 -26.05
C MET A 50 12.31 15.42 -27.06
N ALA A 51 11.93 14.19 -27.40
CA ALA A 51 12.63 13.41 -28.43
C ALA A 51 12.48 14.05 -29.82
N GLN A 52 11.30 14.57 -30.14
CA GLN A 52 11.02 15.22 -31.43
C GLN A 52 11.74 16.57 -31.58
N GLU A 53 11.83 17.35 -30.49
CA GLU A 53 12.61 18.58 -30.44
C GLU A 53 14.11 18.32 -30.64
N GLN A 54 14.66 17.27 -30.02
CA GLN A 54 16.08 16.93 -30.22
C GLN A 54 16.40 16.46 -31.65
N VAL A 55 15.50 15.71 -32.30
CA VAL A 55 15.65 15.33 -33.71
C VAL A 55 15.65 16.57 -34.61
N THR A 56 14.78 17.54 -34.31
CA THR A 56 14.67 18.79 -35.07
C THR A 56 15.91 19.66 -34.88
N ASP A 57 16.43 19.76 -33.65
CA ASP A 57 17.65 20.51 -33.34
C ASP A 57 18.90 19.88 -33.97
N THR A 58 18.99 18.54 -34.00
CA THR A 58 20.08 17.86 -34.72
C THR A 58 20.03 18.11 -36.23
N GLN A 59 18.83 18.15 -36.81
CA GLN A 59 18.64 18.40 -38.24
C GLN A 59 18.97 19.86 -38.62
N ILE A 60 18.69 20.82 -37.73
CA ILE A 60 19.05 22.24 -37.92
C ILE A 60 20.56 22.46 -37.78
N LEU A 61 21.23 21.73 -36.88
CA LEU A 61 22.68 21.82 -36.70
C LEU A 61 23.46 21.22 -37.89
N GLU A 62 22.95 20.15 -38.49
CA GLU A 62 23.49 19.51 -39.69
C GLU A 62 23.36 20.42 -40.93
N GLN A 63 22.28 21.21 -41.04
CA GLN A 63 22.09 22.12 -42.18
C GLN A 63 22.94 23.39 -42.12
N LYS A 64 23.52 23.75 -40.95
CA LYS A 64 24.16 25.06 -40.72
C LYS A 64 25.70 25.07 -40.78
N THR A 65 26.35 23.94 -41.02
CA THR A 65 27.84 23.83 -40.94
C THR A 65 28.55 23.54 -42.27
N VAL A 66 28.02 24.02 -43.40
CA VAL A 66 28.71 23.95 -44.69
C VAL A 66 29.50 25.25 -44.94
N PHE A 67 30.74 25.31 -44.47
CA PHE A 67 31.75 26.21 -45.04
C PHE A 67 32.49 25.46 -46.16
N PRO A 68 32.84 26.14 -47.27
CA PRO A 68 33.38 25.48 -48.45
C PRO A 68 34.82 25.03 -48.16
N SER A 69 34.97 23.73 -48.00
CA SER A 69 36.27 23.07 -48.12
C SER A 69 36.85 23.43 -49.49
N LYS A 70 38.13 23.81 -49.53
CA LYS A 70 38.87 24.00 -50.78
C LYS A 70 38.79 22.69 -51.57
N HIS A 71 37.93 22.67 -52.58
CA HIS A 71 37.81 21.57 -53.51
C HIS A 71 39.16 21.39 -54.22
N ILE A 72 39.83 20.27 -53.91
CA ILE A 72 40.67 19.61 -54.91
C ILE A 72 39.69 19.20 -55.99
N VAL A 73 39.72 19.92 -57.12
CA VAL A 73 38.81 19.71 -58.24
C VAL A 73 38.97 18.26 -58.67
N PRO A 74 37.95 17.41 -58.46
CA PRO A 74 38.08 16.02 -58.84
C PRO A 74 38.09 15.96 -60.37
N GLU A 75 38.99 15.16 -60.94
CA GLU A 75 39.13 15.08 -62.41
C GLU A 75 37.78 14.71 -63.03
N VAL A 76 37.40 15.46 -64.06
CA VAL A 76 36.25 15.10 -64.89
C VAL A 76 36.56 13.74 -65.51
N ILE A 77 35.58 12.84 -65.63
CA ILE A 77 35.78 11.50 -66.21
C ILE A 77 36.54 11.57 -67.55
N GLU A 78 36.26 12.62 -68.34
CA GLU A 78 36.98 12.99 -69.57
C GLU A 78 38.50 13.09 -69.35
N ASP A 79 38.94 13.85 -68.35
CA ASP A 79 40.35 14.06 -68.02
C ASP A 79 40.99 12.77 -67.51
N PHE A 80 40.29 12.00 -66.68
CA PHE A 80 40.79 10.71 -66.20
C PHE A 80 41.04 9.73 -67.35
N LEU A 81 40.08 9.60 -68.28
CA LEU A 81 40.19 8.69 -69.43
C LEU A 81 41.27 9.18 -70.39
N CYS A 82 41.34 10.49 -70.69
CA CYS A 82 42.39 11.04 -71.53
C CYS A 82 43.77 10.84 -70.92
N ASN A 83 43.95 11.16 -69.63
CA ASN A 83 45.19 10.97 -68.90
C ASN A 83 45.60 9.49 -68.84
N PHE A 84 44.64 8.59 -68.64
CA PHE A 84 44.88 7.14 -68.65
C PHE A 84 45.37 6.64 -70.02
N LEU A 85 44.66 7.01 -71.10
CA LEU A 85 45.01 6.59 -72.47
C LEU A 85 46.36 7.16 -72.91
N ILE A 86 46.68 8.41 -72.54
CA ILE A 86 47.98 9.04 -72.76
C ILE A 86 49.08 8.31 -71.98
N LYS A 87 48.90 8.07 -70.68
CA LYS A 87 49.89 7.41 -69.82
C LYS A 87 50.19 5.97 -70.27
N MET A 88 49.21 5.27 -70.82
CA MET A 88 49.35 3.91 -71.33
C MET A 88 49.82 3.85 -72.80
N GLY A 89 50.05 5.00 -73.45
CA GLY A 89 50.55 5.06 -74.83
C GLY A 89 49.55 4.64 -75.90
N MET A 90 48.25 4.62 -75.58
CA MET A 90 47.17 4.15 -76.47
C MET A 90 46.65 5.27 -77.37
N THR A 91 47.53 5.86 -78.19
CA THR A 91 47.23 7.07 -78.99
C THR A 91 46.11 6.87 -80.01
N ARG A 92 46.03 5.70 -80.65
CA ARG A 92 44.95 5.40 -81.61
C ARG A 92 43.58 5.32 -80.94
N THR A 93 43.53 4.74 -79.74
CA THR A 93 42.30 4.65 -78.94
C THR A 93 41.88 6.01 -78.41
N LEU A 94 42.85 6.85 -78.01
CA LEU A 94 42.62 8.23 -77.61
C LEU A 94 42.02 9.06 -78.75
N ASP A 95 42.58 8.97 -79.96
CA ASP A 95 42.07 9.69 -81.14
C ASP A 95 40.64 9.28 -81.49
N CYS A 96 40.35 7.97 -81.48
CA CYS A 96 38.99 7.47 -81.69
C CYS A 96 38.04 7.97 -80.60
N PHE A 97 38.44 7.85 -79.32
CA PHE A 97 37.65 8.29 -78.18
C PHE A 97 37.34 9.78 -78.24
N GLN A 98 38.34 10.63 -78.49
CA GLN A 98 38.15 12.07 -78.61
C GLN A 98 37.22 12.43 -79.77
N SER A 99 37.37 11.77 -80.92
CA SER A 99 36.54 12.00 -82.10
C SER A 99 35.07 11.66 -81.84
N GLU A 100 34.81 10.47 -81.28
CA GLU A 100 33.45 10.02 -80.91
C GLU A 100 32.85 10.91 -79.82
N TRP A 101 33.66 11.34 -78.86
CA TRP A 101 33.25 12.19 -77.75
C TRP A 101 32.83 13.58 -78.21
N TYR A 102 33.64 14.24 -79.04
CA TYR A 102 33.29 15.54 -79.63
C TYR A 102 32.08 15.44 -80.56
N GLU A 103 31.92 14.32 -81.28
CA GLU A 103 30.74 14.05 -82.10
C GLU A 103 29.47 13.92 -81.23
N LEU A 104 29.56 13.25 -80.08
CA LEU A 104 28.46 13.13 -79.11
C LEU A 104 28.06 14.48 -78.52
N ILE A 105 29.04 15.33 -78.20
CA ILE A 105 28.83 16.70 -77.70
C ILE A 105 28.13 17.55 -78.77
N GLN A 106 28.58 17.49 -80.03
CA GLN A 106 27.97 18.23 -81.14
C GLN A 106 26.54 17.80 -81.43
N LYS A 107 26.21 16.53 -81.20
CA LYS A 107 24.86 15.98 -81.30
C LYS A 107 23.95 16.33 -80.12
N GLY A 108 24.45 17.07 -79.12
CA GLY A 108 23.67 17.54 -77.98
C GLY A 108 23.34 16.47 -76.93
N VAL A 109 24.06 15.33 -76.94
CA VAL A 109 23.89 14.27 -75.94
C VAL A 109 24.61 14.66 -74.66
N ASN A 110 23.96 15.47 -73.83
CA ASN A 110 24.55 16.07 -72.63
C ASN A 110 24.48 15.17 -71.37
N GLU A 111 23.93 13.96 -71.48
CA GLU A 111 23.72 13.03 -70.36
C GLU A 111 25.02 12.47 -69.78
N LEU A 112 26.11 12.40 -70.57
CA LEU A 112 27.40 11.89 -70.10
C LEU A 112 28.17 12.88 -69.21
N ARG A 113 27.93 14.19 -69.34
CA ARG A 113 28.50 15.20 -68.43
C ARG A 113 27.88 15.20 -67.04
N ALA A 114 26.74 14.53 -66.86
CA ALA A 114 26.08 14.39 -65.56
C ALA A 114 26.68 13.25 -64.72
N VAL A 115 27.47 12.36 -65.32
CA VAL A 115 28.17 11.29 -64.61
C VAL A 115 29.38 11.95 -63.94
N GLY A 116 29.25 12.18 -62.63
CA GLY A 116 30.15 13.01 -61.83
C GLY A 116 31.60 12.53 -61.76
N ASN A 117 32.42 13.34 -61.10
CA ASN A 117 33.86 13.19 -61.01
C ASN A 117 34.27 11.84 -60.37
N VAL A 118 35.35 11.22 -60.86
CA VAL A 118 35.87 9.96 -60.31
C VAL A 118 36.57 10.27 -58.99
N PRO A 119 36.10 9.76 -57.83
CA PRO A 119 36.84 9.93 -56.59
C PRO A 119 38.16 9.15 -56.68
N ASP A 120 39.27 9.80 -56.34
CA ASP A 120 40.53 9.08 -56.16
C ASP A 120 40.37 8.06 -55.02
N VAL A 121 41.06 6.92 -55.13
CA VAL A 121 41.12 5.85 -54.12
C VAL A 121 41.42 6.42 -52.73
N TYR A 122 42.26 7.46 -52.67
CA TYR A 122 42.56 8.18 -51.43
C TYR A 122 41.31 8.82 -50.79
N THR A 123 40.46 9.48 -51.58
CA THR A 123 39.22 10.09 -51.10
C THR A 123 38.25 9.04 -50.56
N GLN A 124 38.16 7.89 -51.24
CA GLN A 124 37.32 6.79 -50.80
C GLN A 124 37.82 6.16 -49.49
N ILE A 125 39.13 5.97 -49.34
CA ILE A 125 39.75 5.49 -48.10
C ILE A 125 39.47 6.47 -46.94
N MET A 126 39.66 7.77 -47.15
CA MET A 126 39.42 8.78 -46.13
C MET A 126 37.96 8.79 -45.64
N LEU A 127 36.99 8.64 -46.56
CA LEU A 127 35.57 8.54 -46.21
C LEU A 127 35.28 7.29 -45.38
N LEU A 128 35.79 6.13 -45.79
CA LEU A 128 35.62 4.86 -45.08
C LEU A 128 36.29 4.87 -43.70
N GLU A 129 37.43 5.54 -43.55
CA GLU A 129 38.10 5.72 -42.25
C GLU A 129 37.27 6.59 -41.31
N ASN A 130 36.69 7.68 -41.82
CA ASN A 130 35.80 8.55 -41.04
C ASN A 130 34.52 7.82 -40.62
N GLU A 131 33.91 7.07 -41.54
CA GLU A 131 32.74 6.25 -41.24
C GLU A 131 33.05 5.18 -40.19
N ASN A 132 34.17 4.45 -40.33
CA ASN A 132 34.62 3.49 -39.31
C ASN A 132 34.84 4.14 -37.94
N LYS A 133 35.38 5.37 -37.92
CA LYS A 133 35.59 6.11 -36.68
C LYS A 133 34.26 6.48 -36.03
N ASN A 134 33.26 6.88 -36.81
CA ASN A 134 31.92 7.19 -36.31
C ASN A 134 31.21 5.92 -35.82
N LEU A 135 31.18 4.85 -36.61
CA LEU A 135 30.60 3.56 -36.23
C LEU A 135 31.21 3.01 -34.93
N LYS A 136 32.53 3.15 -34.74
CA LYS A 136 33.20 2.75 -33.48
C LYS A 136 32.74 3.58 -32.27
N LYS A 137 32.49 4.87 -32.45
CA LYS A 137 31.94 5.72 -31.37
C LYS A 137 30.52 5.31 -31.04
N ASP A 138 29.67 5.14 -32.06
CA ASP A 138 28.27 4.75 -31.88
C ASP A 138 28.18 3.39 -31.18
N LEU A 139 28.98 2.42 -31.60
CA LEU A 139 29.07 1.11 -30.96
C LEU A 139 29.45 1.22 -29.47
N LYS A 140 30.38 2.10 -29.12
CA LYS A 140 30.73 2.37 -27.71
C LYS A 140 29.55 2.98 -26.95
N HIS A 141 28.85 3.94 -27.54
CA HIS A 141 27.66 4.56 -26.94
C HIS A 141 26.54 3.56 -26.72
N TYR A 142 26.23 2.71 -27.71
CA TYR A 142 25.22 1.67 -27.58
C TYR A 142 25.57 0.63 -26.51
N LYS A 143 26.84 0.24 -26.41
CA LYS A 143 27.29 -0.65 -25.32
C LYS A 143 27.06 -0.03 -23.95
N GLN A 144 27.45 1.24 -23.77
CA GLN A 144 27.24 1.95 -22.51
C GLN A 144 25.76 2.09 -22.16
N ALA A 145 24.92 2.40 -23.14
CA ALA A 145 23.47 2.50 -22.97
C ALA A 145 22.86 1.15 -22.57
N ALA A 146 23.27 0.06 -23.24
CA ALA A 146 22.80 -1.28 -22.92
C ALA A 146 23.23 -1.73 -21.51
N ASP A 147 24.46 -1.45 -21.10
CA ASP A 147 24.94 -1.76 -19.75
C ASP A 147 24.19 -0.97 -18.68
N LYS A 148 23.95 0.32 -18.90
CA LYS A 148 23.15 1.15 -18.00
C LYS A 148 21.72 0.62 -17.89
N ALA A 149 21.07 0.32 -19.02
CA ALA A 149 19.72 -0.25 -19.03
C ALA A 149 19.65 -1.59 -18.27
N ARG A 150 20.66 -2.44 -18.42
CA ARG A 150 20.78 -3.70 -17.68
C ARG A 150 20.91 -3.47 -16.17
N GLU A 151 21.72 -2.51 -15.74
CA GLU A 151 21.86 -2.16 -14.32
C GLU A 151 20.57 -1.62 -13.72
N ASP A 152 19.88 -0.73 -14.42
CA ASP A 152 18.63 -0.13 -13.95
C ASP A 152 17.49 -1.17 -13.92
N LEU A 153 17.45 -2.10 -14.88
CA LEU A 153 16.55 -3.25 -14.85
C LEU A 153 16.83 -4.15 -13.62
N LEU A 154 18.09 -4.40 -13.28
CA LEU A 154 18.41 -5.18 -12.08
C LEU A 154 18.01 -4.47 -10.79
N LYS A 155 18.12 -3.15 -10.72
CA LYS A 155 17.66 -2.36 -9.55
C LYS A 155 16.15 -2.43 -9.40
N THR A 156 15.40 -2.20 -10.47
CA THR A 156 13.93 -2.25 -10.45
C THR A 156 13.41 -3.66 -10.14
N GLN A 157 14.07 -4.71 -10.65
CA GLN A 157 13.73 -6.09 -10.27
C GLN A 157 13.93 -6.36 -8.78
N LYS A 158 15.04 -5.90 -8.20
CA LYS A 158 15.29 -6.04 -6.75
C LYS A 158 14.23 -5.32 -5.92
N GLU A 159 13.86 -4.10 -6.30
CA GLU A 159 12.82 -3.34 -5.60
C GLU A 159 11.45 -4.03 -5.69
N ARG A 160 11.07 -4.47 -6.90
CA ARG A 160 9.85 -5.26 -7.12
C ARG A 160 9.84 -6.53 -6.24
N ASP A 161 10.95 -7.25 -6.18
CA ASP A 161 11.05 -8.49 -5.40
C ASP A 161 11.03 -8.22 -3.89
N PHE A 162 11.63 -7.11 -3.45
CA PHE A 162 11.54 -6.62 -2.08
C PHE A 162 10.09 -6.31 -1.69
N HIS A 163 9.38 -5.52 -2.50
CA HIS A 163 7.96 -5.23 -2.27
C HIS A 163 7.09 -6.49 -2.27
N ARG A 164 7.31 -7.39 -3.23
CA ARG A 164 6.58 -8.66 -3.31
C ARG A 164 6.81 -9.53 -2.08
N MET A 165 8.05 -9.63 -1.60
CA MET A 165 8.38 -10.37 -0.39
C MET A 165 7.76 -9.71 0.85
N HIS A 166 7.83 -8.39 0.94
CA HIS A 166 7.32 -7.62 2.07
C HIS A 166 5.80 -7.72 2.18
N HIS A 167 5.08 -7.57 1.06
CA HIS A 167 3.64 -7.76 1.00
C HIS A 167 3.24 -9.16 1.47
N LYS A 168 3.93 -10.21 0.98
CA LYS A 168 3.68 -11.59 1.41
C LYS A 168 3.90 -11.79 2.92
N ARG A 169 4.91 -11.13 3.51
CA ARG A 169 5.14 -11.16 4.97
C ARG A 169 3.99 -10.47 5.72
N ILE A 170 3.62 -9.27 5.30
CA ILE A 170 2.52 -8.51 5.92
C ILE A 170 1.23 -9.31 5.86
N ASP A 171 0.92 -9.96 4.75
CA ASP A 171 -0.27 -10.79 4.64
C ASP A 171 -0.28 -11.97 5.62
N GLN A 172 0.88 -12.61 5.83
CA GLN A 172 1.02 -13.67 6.83
C GLN A 172 0.76 -13.14 8.24
N GLU A 173 1.34 -12.00 8.59
CA GLU A 173 1.15 -11.33 9.88
C GLU A 173 -0.30 -10.89 10.08
N LYS A 174 -0.91 -10.29 9.05
CA LYS A 174 -2.33 -9.91 9.03
C LYS A 174 -3.22 -11.11 9.29
N ASN A 175 -3.00 -12.21 8.59
CA ASN A 175 -3.79 -13.43 8.74
C ASN A 175 -3.63 -14.05 10.14
N LYS A 176 -2.43 -13.99 10.73
CA LYS A 176 -2.19 -14.41 12.10
C LYS A 176 -3.01 -13.56 13.09
N LEU A 177 -2.95 -12.23 12.97
CA LEU A 177 -3.71 -11.31 13.82
C LEU A 177 -5.23 -11.50 13.67
N ILE A 178 -5.71 -11.74 12.45
CA ILE A 178 -7.12 -12.05 12.19
C ILE A 178 -7.55 -13.32 12.95
N ASN A 179 -6.71 -14.36 12.95
CA ASN A 179 -7.02 -15.61 13.66
C ASN A 179 -6.99 -15.42 15.18
N ASP A 180 -6.01 -14.69 15.70
CA ASP A 180 -5.92 -14.37 17.13
C ASP A 180 -7.15 -13.57 17.58
N LEU A 181 -7.60 -12.59 16.79
CA LEU A 181 -8.80 -11.81 17.06
C LEU A 181 -10.08 -12.67 17.05
N LYS A 182 -10.20 -13.60 16.09
CA LYS A 182 -11.32 -14.56 16.04
C LYS A 182 -11.35 -15.44 17.29
N GLY A 183 -10.19 -15.96 17.70
CA GLY A 183 -10.05 -16.76 18.93
C GLY A 183 -10.44 -15.96 20.17
N LEU A 184 -9.96 -14.72 20.27
CA LEU A 184 -10.27 -13.83 21.38
C LEU A 184 -11.77 -13.52 21.46
N LYS A 185 -12.40 -13.22 20.32
CA LYS A 185 -13.85 -12.99 20.24
C LYS A 185 -14.65 -14.20 20.70
N LEU A 186 -14.23 -15.41 20.30
CA LEU A 186 -14.88 -16.65 20.72
C LEU A 186 -14.74 -16.86 22.24
N HIS A 187 -13.55 -16.59 22.79
CA HIS A 187 -13.30 -16.68 24.22
C HIS A 187 -14.19 -15.70 25.02
N TYR A 188 -14.33 -14.45 24.58
CA TYR A 188 -15.22 -13.48 25.24
C TYR A 188 -16.69 -13.84 25.12
N ALA A 189 -17.12 -14.36 23.97
CA ALA A 189 -18.48 -14.87 23.81
C ALA A 189 -18.79 -16.02 24.80
N SER A 190 -17.79 -16.79 25.23
CA SER A 190 -17.98 -17.85 26.24
C SER A 190 -18.18 -17.33 27.67
N TYR A 191 -17.77 -16.10 27.98
CA TYR A 191 -18.02 -15.51 29.31
C TYR A 191 -19.47 -15.09 29.52
N GLU A 192 -20.16 -14.70 28.45
CA GLU A 192 -21.56 -14.27 28.52
C GLU A 192 -22.47 -15.30 29.24
N PRO A 193 -22.53 -16.58 28.86
CA PRO A 193 -23.34 -17.57 29.60
C PRO A 193 -22.84 -17.79 31.03
N THR A 194 -21.53 -17.71 31.27
CA THR A 194 -20.94 -17.88 32.61
C THR A 194 -21.38 -16.76 33.56
N ILE A 195 -21.35 -15.51 33.09
CA ILE A 195 -21.83 -14.34 33.83
C ILE A 195 -23.33 -14.45 34.09
N ARG A 196 -24.12 -14.86 33.08
CA ARG A 196 -25.57 -15.07 33.24
C ARG A 196 -25.89 -16.08 34.34
N VAL A 197 -25.25 -17.25 34.31
CA VAL A 197 -25.43 -18.28 35.35
C VAL A 197 -25.02 -17.77 36.73
N LEU A 198 -23.93 -17.00 36.83
CA LEU A 198 -23.49 -16.44 38.11
C LEU A 198 -24.49 -15.42 38.66
N HIS A 199 -25.05 -14.58 37.79
CA HIS A 199 -26.07 -13.61 38.16
C HIS A 199 -27.36 -14.29 38.65
N GLU A 200 -27.81 -15.35 37.95
CA GLU A 200 -28.97 -16.16 38.35
C GLU A 200 -28.74 -16.84 39.71
N LYS A 201 -27.56 -17.41 39.94
CA LYS A 201 -27.18 -18.00 41.24
C LYS A 201 -27.19 -16.97 42.35
N HIS A 202 -26.60 -15.79 42.13
CA HIS A 202 -26.59 -14.71 43.10
C HIS A 202 -28.02 -14.26 43.46
N HIS A 203 -28.88 -14.08 42.46
CA HIS A 203 -30.28 -13.72 42.67
C HIS A 203 -31.05 -14.78 43.48
N THR A 204 -30.79 -16.06 43.22
CA THR A 204 -31.40 -17.19 43.95
C THR A 204 -30.94 -17.22 45.41
N LEU A 205 -29.62 -17.12 45.64
CA LEU A 205 -29.04 -17.06 46.99
C LEU A 205 -29.56 -15.88 47.80
N LEU A 206 -29.79 -14.72 47.18
CA LEU A 206 -30.40 -13.58 47.87
C LEU A 206 -31.84 -13.87 48.34
N LYS A 207 -32.65 -14.54 47.51
CA LYS A 207 -34.01 -14.96 47.89
C LYS A 207 -33.99 -15.97 49.03
N GLU A 208 -33.14 -16.98 48.93
CA GLU A 208 -32.99 -18.00 49.98
C GLU A 208 -32.51 -17.38 51.29
N LYS A 209 -31.48 -16.52 51.25
CA LYS A 209 -30.99 -15.79 52.42
C LYS A 209 -32.10 -14.99 53.10
N MET A 210 -32.97 -14.33 52.33
CA MET A 210 -34.11 -13.59 52.84
C MET A 210 -35.13 -14.51 53.51
N LEU A 211 -35.49 -15.64 52.89
CA LEU A 211 -36.40 -16.64 53.47
C LEU A 211 -35.86 -17.22 54.78
N THR A 212 -34.60 -17.66 54.79
CA THR A 212 -33.94 -18.18 56.00
C THR A 212 -33.85 -17.11 57.10
N SER A 213 -33.69 -15.84 56.74
CA SER A 213 -33.73 -14.75 57.73
C SER A 213 -35.10 -14.60 58.37
N LEU A 214 -36.17 -14.65 57.58
CA LEU A 214 -37.54 -14.58 58.10
C LEU A 214 -37.88 -15.78 58.99
N GLU A 215 -37.41 -16.98 58.63
CA GLU A 215 -37.57 -18.18 59.47
C GLU A 215 -36.82 -18.05 60.79
N ARG A 216 -35.59 -17.52 60.76
CA ARG A 216 -34.81 -17.24 61.96
C ARG A 216 -35.51 -16.21 62.85
N ASP A 217 -36.01 -15.12 62.30
CA ASP A 217 -36.71 -14.07 63.05
C ASP A 217 -37.99 -14.61 63.70
N ARG A 218 -38.73 -15.47 62.99
CA ARG A 218 -39.90 -16.17 63.55
C ARG A 218 -39.52 -17.11 64.69
N ALA A 219 -38.42 -17.86 64.57
CA ALA A 219 -37.94 -18.74 65.63
C ALA A 219 -37.47 -17.95 66.87
N ILE A 220 -36.74 -16.86 66.67
CA ILE A 220 -36.31 -15.94 67.73
C ILE A 220 -37.54 -15.32 68.43
N GLY A 221 -38.56 -14.90 67.67
CA GLY A 221 -39.83 -14.42 68.22
C GLY A 221 -40.47 -15.42 69.18
N LYS A 222 -40.59 -16.69 68.76
CA LYS A 222 -41.10 -17.79 69.62
C LYS A 222 -40.23 -18.01 70.86
N ILE A 223 -38.90 -17.99 70.74
CA ILE A 223 -37.99 -18.13 71.89
C ILE A 223 -38.18 -16.98 72.88
N ASN A 224 -38.31 -15.74 72.39
CA ASN A 224 -38.54 -14.57 73.23
C ASN A 224 -39.90 -14.64 73.95
N GLU A 225 -40.95 -15.08 73.26
CA GLU A 225 -42.27 -15.35 73.86
C GLU A 225 -42.17 -16.39 74.98
N LEU A 226 -41.54 -17.54 74.71
CA LEU A 226 -41.31 -18.59 75.71
C LEU A 226 -40.44 -18.11 76.89
N GLN A 227 -39.44 -17.27 76.63
CA GLN A 227 -38.60 -16.69 77.69
C GLN A 227 -39.41 -15.70 78.55
N ALA A 228 -40.31 -14.93 77.95
CA ALA A 228 -41.20 -14.03 78.68
C ALA A 228 -42.20 -14.81 79.55
N THR A 229 -42.79 -15.89 79.04
CA THR A 229 -43.67 -16.76 79.85
C THR A 229 -42.90 -17.40 81.00
N PHE A 230 -41.68 -17.91 80.77
CA PHE A 230 -40.83 -18.47 81.82
C PHE A 230 -40.49 -17.43 82.91
N LYS A 231 -40.15 -16.19 82.54
CA LYS A 231 -39.91 -15.10 83.50
C LYS A 231 -41.15 -14.80 84.34
N ASN A 232 -42.34 -14.73 83.73
CA ASN A 232 -43.59 -14.49 84.46
C ASN A 232 -43.92 -15.63 85.44
N VAL A 233 -43.71 -16.89 85.04
CA VAL A 233 -43.90 -18.06 85.90
C VAL A 233 -42.88 -18.09 87.05
N ALA A 234 -41.62 -17.72 86.78
CA ALA A 234 -40.57 -17.61 87.79
C ALA A 234 -40.84 -16.49 88.81
N ILE A 235 -41.40 -15.35 88.36
CA ILE A 235 -41.84 -14.26 89.25
C ILE A 235 -43.04 -14.72 90.11
N GLY A 236 -43.99 -15.47 89.53
CA GLY A 236 -45.12 -16.04 90.27
C GLY A 236 -44.72 -17.01 91.38
N HIS A 237 -43.60 -17.72 91.25
CA HIS A 237 -43.08 -18.63 92.28
C HIS A 237 -42.40 -17.90 93.47
N ASN A 238 -41.97 -16.64 93.32
CA ASN A 238 -41.40 -15.86 94.43
C ASN A 238 -42.45 -15.33 95.42
N TYR A 239 -43.76 -15.46 95.13
CA TYR A 239 -44.85 -15.05 96.02
C TYR A 239 -45.47 -16.20 96.82
N HIS A 240 -44.98 -17.43 96.70
CA HIS A 240 -45.44 -18.58 97.48
C HIS A 240 -44.31 -19.23 98.27
N VAL A 241 -43.82 -18.52 99.30
CA VAL A 241 -43.18 -19.17 100.46
C VAL A 241 -44.10 -18.95 101.68
N PRO A 242 -45.03 -19.87 101.97
CA PRO A 242 -45.70 -19.90 103.25
C PRO A 242 -44.69 -20.28 104.35
N LYS A 243 -44.48 -19.33 105.26
CA LYS A 243 -43.79 -19.50 106.54
C LYS A 243 -44.61 -20.47 107.41
N ILE A 244 -44.24 -21.73 107.51
CA ILE A 244 -44.81 -22.62 108.53
C ILE A 244 -43.94 -22.54 109.78
N LYS A 245 -44.43 -21.74 110.73
CA LYS A 245 -44.00 -21.69 112.14
C LYS A 245 -44.47 -22.99 112.80
N GLY A 246 -43.56 -23.72 113.46
CA GLY A 246 -43.81 -25.06 113.99
C GLY A 246 -44.66 -25.14 115.27
N ILE A 247 -44.79 -26.37 115.79
CA ILE A 247 -44.44 -26.81 117.17
C ILE A 247 -45.16 -28.14 117.50
N ASN A 248 -44.34 -29.17 117.77
CA ASN A 248 -44.35 -30.26 118.78
C ASN A 248 -45.61 -30.99 119.29
N MET A 249 -45.28 -32.24 119.73
CA MET A 249 -45.89 -33.14 120.74
C MET A 249 -46.86 -34.21 120.17
N CYS A 250 -46.90 -35.48 120.62
CA CYS A 250 -46.36 -36.15 121.81
C CYS A 250 -46.35 -37.71 121.65
N THR A 251 -45.43 -38.36 122.38
CA THR A 251 -45.43 -39.71 123.02
C THR A 251 -46.17 -40.92 122.42
N ARG A 252 -45.43 -42.05 122.30
CA ARG A 252 -45.50 -43.17 123.27
C ARG A 252 -44.17 -43.92 123.31
#